data_AF-A0AAV4CE14-F1
#
_entry.id   AF-A0AAV4CE14-F1
#
_cell.length_a   1.000
_cell.length_b   1.000
_cell.length_c   1.000
_cell.angle_alpha   90.00
_cell.angle_beta   90.00
_cell.angle_gamma   90.00
#
_symmetry.space_group_name_H-M   'P 1'
#
loop_
_entity.id
_entity.type
_entity.pdbx_description
1 polymer ?
#
loop_
_entity_poly.entity_id
_entity_poly.type
_entity_poly.pdbx_seq_one_letter_code
_entity_poly.pdbx_strand_id
1 'polypeptide(L)'
;IKHVVLINCGATVDIVELLQPEEVVRFYICDSHRPVDIHNFYNAVQVKLLMREDELSTIPTYDEVFRDDDEDSDNSGNESDDPETGYKKKRFDDESILRRQERRRWNEERVKILFDYTKFTSYGTSVALVMFESAWKLSKDTNNLLWLAIVGVTDQFVHFKTPRDKYMEDVITLQSHVSRHNQRGSDGESLLSINCLRISFEEELHLNLYRHWTLFESICHSMQIACKLRLWTLKGQKRLHEFLAEMGLPIVQCKQQFSAMDMSLRSEVKGRMQDYMNKYGLENQDIVLPSFSMQFGYRNILCATDYVLACAATLESMLQLRSLVAQVQSSLDMHQIISAGPFLYVFVQEGTADSRFFSRPLSLIRLARFTLQAHCSVTRNKKAYSLPLVLGAPLSLEEGTCSIIGIPPLDTDDERKNFFGKAFEQAAESTNMTAKCNGFDSFIIEMRIEDRSKFFDALISMLQ
;
A
#
# COMPACT_ATOMS: atom_id res chain seq x y z
N ILE A 1 8.85 3.08 -30.99
CA ILE A 1 7.57 3.43 -30.30
C ILE A 1 7.73 4.86 -29.82
N LYS A 2 6.81 5.79 -30.12
CA LYS A 2 6.98 7.23 -29.76
C LYS A 2 6.28 7.63 -28.45
N HIS A 3 5.25 6.89 -28.05
CA HIS A 3 4.48 7.17 -26.85
C HIS A 3 4.42 5.91 -26.01
N VAL A 4 4.87 6.01 -24.76
CA VAL A 4 4.88 4.94 -23.77
C VAL A 4 3.96 5.37 -22.63
N VAL A 5 3.06 4.48 -22.21
CA VAL A 5 2.15 4.73 -21.09
C VAL A 5 2.52 3.76 -19.97
N LEU A 6 2.78 4.30 -18.79
CA LEU A 6 3.12 3.56 -17.58
C LEU A 6 1.97 3.73 -16.58
N ILE A 7 1.45 2.62 -16.08
CA ILE A 7 0.28 2.57 -15.19
C ILE A 7 0.71 1.90 -13.89
N ASN A 8 0.56 2.61 -12.76
CA ASN A 8 1.01 2.17 -11.43
C ASN A 8 2.51 1.80 -11.36
N CYS A 9 3.34 2.42 -12.20
CA CYS A 9 4.79 2.27 -12.14
C CYS A 9 5.54 3.47 -12.73
N GLY A 10 6.79 3.61 -12.31
CA GLY A 10 7.77 4.52 -12.89
C GLY A 10 7.81 5.91 -12.28
N ALA A 11 6.83 6.34 -11.47
CA ALA A 11 6.90 7.69 -10.89
C ALA A 11 8.05 7.86 -9.90
N THR A 12 8.47 6.80 -9.20
CA THR A 12 9.43 6.83 -8.09
C THR A 12 10.90 6.74 -8.51
N VAL A 13 11.19 6.51 -9.79
CA VAL A 13 12.55 6.32 -10.32
C VAL A 13 12.77 7.22 -11.51
N ASP A 14 14.00 7.72 -11.73
CA ASP A 14 14.31 8.45 -12.96
C ASP A 14 14.17 7.51 -14.17
N ILE A 15 13.09 7.70 -14.93
CA ILE A 15 12.78 6.84 -16.08
C ILE A 15 13.73 7.11 -17.24
N VAL A 16 14.18 8.35 -17.39
CA VAL A 16 15.02 8.76 -18.52
C VAL A 16 16.42 8.21 -18.34
N GLU A 17 16.97 8.31 -17.12
CA GLU A 17 18.25 7.68 -16.78
C GLU A 17 18.16 6.14 -16.89
N LEU A 18 17.10 5.54 -16.35
CA LEU A 18 16.96 4.09 -16.31
C LEU A 18 16.78 3.45 -17.70
N LEU A 19 15.95 4.05 -18.56
CA LEU A 19 15.59 3.46 -19.85
C LEU A 19 16.41 3.98 -21.03
N GLN A 20 17.15 5.08 -20.84
CA GLN A 20 17.95 5.75 -21.89
C GLN A 20 17.20 5.88 -23.24
N PRO A 21 16.02 6.49 -23.24
CA PRO A 21 15.17 6.58 -24.42
C PRO A 21 15.70 7.58 -25.45
N GLU A 22 15.33 7.40 -26.72
CA GLU A 22 15.52 8.46 -27.73
C GLU A 22 14.73 9.72 -27.36
N GLU A 23 15.24 10.91 -27.69
CA GLU A 23 14.65 12.22 -27.36
C GLU A 23 13.19 12.39 -27.83
N VAL A 24 12.79 11.67 -28.89
CA VAL A 24 11.45 11.75 -29.48
C VAL A 24 10.41 10.97 -28.67
N VAL A 25 10.86 10.06 -27.79
CA VAL A 25 9.97 9.21 -26.98
C VAL A 25 9.39 10.01 -25.83
N ARG A 26 8.07 9.88 -25.64
CA ARG A 26 7.32 10.51 -24.55
C ARG A 26 6.72 9.46 -23.61
N PHE A 27 6.90 9.66 -22.32
CA PHE A 27 6.35 8.85 -21.24
C PHE A 27 5.14 9.53 -20.62
N TYR A 28 4.03 8.82 -20.53
CA TYR A 28 2.85 9.22 -19.78
C TYR A 28 2.75 8.34 -18.54
N ILE A 29 3.06 8.90 -17.39
CA ILE A 29 3.13 8.17 -16.12
C ILE A 29 1.85 8.45 -15.34
N CYS A 30 1.00 7.45 -15.19
CA CYS A 30 -0.14 7.49 -14.28
C CYS A 30 0.12 6.51 -13.15
N ASP A 31 0.65 7.02 -12.04
CA ASP A 31 1.13 6.20 -10.95
C ASP A 31 0.67 6.77 -9.60
N SER A 32 0.28 5.86 -8.70
CA SER A 32 -0.10 6.19 -7.34
C SER A 32 1.08 6.18 -6.37
N HIS A 33 2.23 5.61 -6.70
CA HIS A 33 3.39 5.61 -5.79
C HIS A 33 3.94 7.03 -5.56
N ARG A 34 4.32 7.32 -4.32
CA ARG A 34 4.93 8.57 -3.88
C ARG A 34 6.15 8.28 -3.01
N PRO A 35 7.16 9.15 -2.99
CA PRO A 35 7.24 10.44 -3.70
C PRO A 35 7.56 10.26 -5.19
N VAL A 36 7.27 11.29 -5.99
CA VAL A 36 7.63 11.31 -7.42
C VAL A 36 9.10 11.66 -7.55
N ASP A 37 9.84 10.98 -8.40
CA ASP A 37 11.23 11.34 -8.69
C ASP A 37 11.32 12.76 -9.24
N ILE A 38 12.28 13.54 -8.74
CA ILE A 38 12.42 14.96 -9.08
C ILE A 38 12.77 15.15 -10.56
N HIS A 39 13.56 14.26 -11.18
CA HIS A 39 13.92 14.37 -12.59
C HIS A 39 12.70 14.12 -13.47
N ASN A 40 11.85 13.16 -13.10
CA ASN A 40 10.57 12.94 -13.78
C ASN A 40 9.64 14.16 -13.70
N PHE A 41 9.62 14.88 -12.58
CA PHE A 41 8.78 16.07 -12.41
C PHE A 41 9.28 17.26 -13.24
N TYR A 42 10.58 17.53 -13.18
CA TYR A 42 11.18 18.68 -13.87
C TYR A 42 11.42 18.43 -15.36
N ASN A 43 11.56 17.18 -15.80
CA ASN A 43 11.63 16.83 -17.23
C ASN A 43 10.25 16.85 -17.90
N ALA A 44 9.73 18.05 -18.12
CA ALA A 44 8.45 18.23 -18.81
C ALA A 44 8.52 17.93 -20.32
N VAL A 45 9.70 17.68 -20.90
CA VAL A 45 9.85 17.45 -22.35
C VAL A 45 9.45 16.01 -22.69
N GLN A 46 10.08 15.04 -22.04
CA GLN A 46 9.84 13.62 -22.30
C GLN A 46 8.83 13.01 -21.33
N VAL A 47 8.71 13.53 -20.11
CA VAL A 47 7.84 12.95 -19.07
C VAL A 47 6.57 13.79 -18.89
N LYS A 48 5.42 13.11 -18.87
CA LYS A 48 4.09 13.67 -18.62
C LYS A 48 3.44 12.92 -17.47
N LEU A 49 3.37 13.57 -16.32
CA LEU A 49 2.74 13.04 -15.11
C LEU A 49 1.22 13.21 -15.19
N LEU A 50 0.48 12.11 -15.07
CA LEU A 50 -0.97 12.05 -15.07
C LEU A 50 -1.46 11.78 -13.63
N MET A 51 -1.41 12.82 -12.79
CA MET A 51 -1.80 12.76 -11.38
C MET A 51 -2.43 14.10 -10.95
N ARG A 52 -3.01 14.15 -9.75
CA ARG A 52 -3.64 15.37 -9.26
C ARG A 52 -2.59 16.40 -8.82
N GLU A 53 -2.82 17.67 -9.15
CA GLU A 53 -1.88 18.77 -8.88
C GLU A 53 -1.65 18.99 -7.38
N ASP A 54 -2.67 18.77 -6.54
CA ASP A 54 -2.57 18.89 -5.09
C ASP A 54 -1.59 17.87 -4.46
N GLU A 55 -1.32 16.76 -5.14
CA GLU A 55 -0.37 15.75 -4.67
C GLU A 55 1.08 16.04 -5.08
N LEU A 56 1.30 17.05 -5.95
CA LEU A 56 2.61 17.47 -6.44
C LEU A 56 3.20 18.64 -5.64
N SER A 57 2.44 19.24 -4.71
CA SER A 57 2.88 20.41 -3.95
C SER A 57 3.98 20.14 -2.93
N THR A 58 4.29 18.87 -2.66
CA THR A 58 5.33 18.46 -1.71
C THR A 58 6.72 18.37 -2.35
N ILE A 59 6.82 18.57 -3.66
CA ILE A 59 8.07 18.46 -4.40
C ILE A 59 8.94 19.70 -4.11
N PRO A 60 10.24 19.53 -3.77
CA PRO A 60 11.17 20.64 -3.58
C PRO A 60 11.27 21.53 -4.81
N THR A 61 11.56 22.81 -4.62
CA THR A 61 11.67 23.78 -5.71
C THR A 61 12.93 23.57 -6.54
N TYR A 62 12.93 24.01 -7.81
CA TYR A 62 14.05 23.75 -8.74
C TYR A 62 15.38 24.25 -8.19
N ASP A 63 15.44 25.47 -7.66
CA ASP A 63 16.67 26.10 -7.16
C ASP A 63 17.26 25.40 -5.92
N GLU A 64 16.45 24.62 -5.19
CA GLU A 64 16.88 23.84 -4.02
C GLU A 64 17.56 22.52 -4.44
N VAL A 65 17.25 21.99 -5.62
CA VAL A 65 17.68 20.64 -6.04
C VAL A 65 18.47 20.61 -7.35
N PHE A 66 18.39 21.64 -8.18
CA PHE A 66 19.11 21.79 -9.43
C PHE A 66 19.88 23.11 -9.45
N ARG A 67 21.00 23.12 -10.18
CA ARG A 67 21.83 24.29 -10.36
C ARG A 67 22.34 24.33 -11.79
N ASP A 68 22.10 25.44 -12.48
CA ASP A 68 22.47 25.60 -13.89
C ASP A 68 24.00 25.65 -14.10
N ASP A 69 24.79 25.94 -13.06
CA ASP A 69 26.27 25.97 -13.10
C ASP A 69 26.94 24.57 -13.05
N ASP A 70 26.17 23.48 -12.93
CA ASP A 70 26.75 22.13 -12.81
C ASP A 70 27.12 21.50 -14.18
N GLU A 71 26.61 22.01 -15.29
CA GLU A 71 27.01 21.55 -16.65
C GLU A 71 28.44 21.98 -17.04
N ASP A 72 29.02 22.98 -16.37
CA ASP A 72 30.36 23.50 -16.68
C ASP A 72 31.50 22.88 -15.83
N SER A 73 31.19 21.88 -14.98
CA SER A 73 32.16 21.29 -14.05
C SER A 73 33.03 20.16 -14.62
N ASP A 74 32.66 19.55 -15.75
CA ASP A 74 33.41 18.43 -16.33
C ASP A 74 34.53 18.86 -17.30
N ASN A 75 34.77 20.18 -17.42
CA ASN A 75 35.78 20.72 -18.32
C ASN A 75 36.89 21.51 -17.62
N SER A 76 37.18 21.25 -16.33
CA SER A 76 38.48 21.62 -15.77
C SER A 76 39.51 20.58 -16.18
N GLY A 77 39.99 20.76 -17.41
CA GLY A 77 41.01 19.94 -18.05
C GLY A 77 42.19 19.68 -17.15
N ASN A 78 42.65 18.43 -17.25
CA ASN A 78 43.92 17.91 -16.80
C ASN A 78 45.06 18.84 -17.30
N GLU A 79 45.39 19.90 -16.56
CA GLU A 79 46.63 20.65 -16.79
C GLU A 79 47.77 19.74 -16.37
N SER A 80 48.32 19.03 -17.35
CA SER A 80 49.61 18.36 -17.27
C SER A 80 50.64 19.34 -16.71
N ASP A 81 51.15 19.03 -15.51
CA ASP A 81 52.26 19.71 -14.86
C ASP A 81 53.50 19.68 -15.77
N ASP A 82 53.76 20.79 -16.47
CA ASP A 82 55.07 21.09 -17.08
C ASP A 82 55.92 21.84 -16.05
N PRO A 83 57.01 21.25 -15.51
CA PRO A 83 57.71 21.77 -14.34
C PRO A 83 58.77 22.83 -14.68
N GLU A 84 58.49 23.75 -15.61
CA GLU A 84 59.35 24.90 -15.87
C GLU A 84 58.55 26.18 -16.10
N THR A 85 58.10 26.83 -15.03
CA THR A 85 58.22 28.30 -14.90
C THR A 85 57.72 28.81 -13.54
N GLY A 86 58.65 29.37 -12.76
CA GLY A 86 58.43 30.50 -11.85
C GLY A 86 57.39 30.33 -10.73
N TYR A 87 57.90 30.16 -9.50
CA TYR A 87 57.17 30.33 -8.24
C TYR A 87 56.46 31.71 -8.14
N LYS A 88 55.27 31.83 -8.73
CA LYS A 88 54.30 32.86 -8.35
C LYS A 88 53.40 32.26 -7.29
N LYS A 89 53.54 32.76 -6.07
CA LYS A 89 52.61 32.53 -4.95
C LYS A 89 51.19 32.77 -5.48
N LYS A 90 50.43 31.72 -5.78
CA LYS A 90 49.00 31.79 -6.12
C LYS A 90 48.34 32.47 -4.92
N ARG A 91 48.01 33.76 -5.05
CA ARG A 91 47.00 34.40 -4.20
C ARG A 91 45.75 33.56 -4.44
N PHE A 92 45.34 32.78 -3.45
CA PHE A 92 44.01 32.19 -3.46
C PHE A 92 43.05 33.37 -3.65
N ASP A 93 42.34 33.34 -4.77
CA ASP A 93 41.33 34.33 -5.06
C ASP A 93 40.19 34.11 -4.05
N ASP A 94 40.00 35.04 -3.12
CA ASP A 94 39.02 34.92 -2.03
C ASP A 94 37.61 34.64 -2.60
N GLU A 95 37.33 35.12 -3.81
CA GLU A 95 36.09 34.88 -4.55
C GLU A 95 35.92 33.40 -4.95
N SER A 96 36.99 32.74 -5.39
CA SER A 96 36.97 31.30 -5.71
C SER A 96 36.73 30.42 -4.48
N ILE A 97 37.25 30.84 -3.31
CA ILE A 97 37.02 30.14 -2.04
C ILE A 97 35.57 30.32 -1.59
N LEU A 98 35.02 31.54 -1.70
CA LEU A 98 33.62 31.82 -1.36
C LEU A 98 32.65 31.00 -2.22
N ARG A 99 32.84 30.97 -3.54
CA ARG A 99 32.02 30.14 -4.46
C ARG A 99 32.09 28.64 -4.11
N ARG A 100 33.27 28.14 -3.71
CA ARG A 100 33.43 26.75 -3.29
C ARG A 100 32.73 26.46 -1.96
N GLN A 101 32.76 27.40 -1.02
CA GLN A 101 32.04 27.27 0.26
C GLN A 101 30.52 27.32 0.07
N GLU A 102 30.03 28.18 -0.83
CA GLU A 102 28.62 28.24 -1.21
C GLU A 102 28.16 26.95 -1.88
N ARG A 103 28.95 26.40 -2.82
CA ARG A 103 28.65 25.10 -3.46
C ARG A 103 28.60 23.96 -2.44
N ARG A 104 29.50 23.94 -1.45
CA ARG A 104 29.47 22.95 -0.36
C ARG A 104 28.21 23.07 0.49
N ARG A 105 27.87 24.29 0.93
CA ARG A 105 26.66 24.54 1.72
C ARG A 105 25.39 24.14 0.95
N TRP A 106 25.30 24.52 -0.32
CA TRP A 106 24.18 24.12 -1.17
C TRP A 106 24.11 22.61 -1.36
N ASN A 107 25.24 21.92 -1.61
CA ASN A 107 25.25 20.45 -1.71
C ASN A 107 24.79 19.78 -0.40
N GLU A 108 25.25 20.27 0.76
CA GLU A 108 24.82 19.76 2.07
C GLU A 108 23.32 19.97 2.31
N GLU A 109 22.80 21.13 1.92
CA GLU A 109 21.38 21.47 2.02
C GLU A 109 20.52 20.64 1.04
N ARG A 110 20.96 20.50 -0.21
CA ARG A 110 20.34 19.64 -1.22
C ARG A 110 20.23 18.20 -0.75
N VAL A 111 21.32 17.63 -0.21
CA VAL A 111 21.29 16.25 0.31
C VAL A 111 20.27 16.10 1.42
N LYS A 112 20.15 17.08 2.32
CA LYS A 112 19.17 17.08 3.39
C LYS A 112 17.73 17.17 2.85
N ILE A 113 17.47 18.09 1.92
CA ILE A 113 16.15 18.27 1.30
C ILE A 113 15.73 17.00 0.56
N LEU A 114 16.61 16.42 -0.27
CA LEU A 114 16.33 15.19 -1.00
C LEU A 114 16.12 14.01 -0.05
N PHE A 115 16.89 13.94 1.03
CA PHE A 115 16.68 12.93 2.06
C PHE A 115 15.30 13.06 2.71
N ASP A 116 14.92 14.26 3.18
CA ASP A 116 13.63 14.50 3.81
C ASP A 116 12.45 14.24 2.86
N TYR A 117 12.61 14.55 1.56
CA TYR A 117 11.63 14.28 0.52
C TYR A 117 11.46 12.78 0.23
N THR A 118 12.57 12.03 0.12
CA THR A 118 12.58 10.59 -0.23
C THR A 118 12.46 9.65 0.96
N LYS A 119 12.51 10.18 2.18
CA LYS A 119 12.51 9.41 3.44
C LYS A 119 11.32 8.47 3.59
N PHE A 120 10.15 8.89 3.13
CA PHE A 120 8.91 8.14 3.28
C PHE A 120 8.27 7.85 1.95
N THR A 121 7.88 6.59 1.77
CA THR A 121 7.03 6.16 0.66
C THR A 121 5.57 6.14 1.06
N SER A 122 4.69 6.48 0.13
CA SER A 122 3.24 6.50 0.33
C SER A 122 2.52 6.28 -0.99
N TYR A 123 1.18 6.28 -0.96
CA TYR A 123 0.35 6.24 -2.16
C TYR A 123 -0.57 7.46 -2.24
N GLY A 124 -0.66 8.04 -3.43
CA GLY A 124 -1.64 9.04 -3.80
C GLY A 124 -2.95 8.43 -4.31
N THR A 125 -3.73 9.25 -4.99
CA THR A 125 -5.04 8.88 -5.54
C THR A 125 -4.96 7.68 -6.49
N SER A 126 -5.98 6.82 -6.44
CA SER A 126 -6.08 5.65 -7.32
C SER A 126 -5.99 6.04 -8.80
N VAL A 127 -5.13 5.35 -9.54
CA VAL A 127 -4.98 5.54 -11.00
C VAL A 127 -6.28 5.29 -11.74
N ALA A 128 -7.10 4.34 -11.26
CA ALA A 128 -8.42 4.08 -11.86
C ALA A 128 -9.36 5.29 -11.72
N LEU A 129 -9.30 6.02 -10.59
CA LEU A 129 -10.07 7.23 -10.36
C LEU A 129 -9.58 8.38 -11.27
N VAL A 130 -8.27 8.60 -11.38
CA VAL A 130 -7.68 9.61 -12.28
C VAL A 130 -8.06 9.37 -13.74
N MET A 131 -8.02 8.10 -14.18
CA MET A 131 -8.42 7.71 -15.53
C MET A 131 -9.93 7.90 -15.76
N PHE A 132 -10.76 7.61 -14.76
CA PHE A 132 -12.20 7.85 -14.83
C PHE A 132 -12.52 9.34 -14.92
N GLU A 133 -11.88 10.19 -14.11
CA GLU A 133 -12.04 11.64 -14.18
C GLU A 133 -11.60 12.19 -15.55
N SER A 134 -10.54 11.63 -16.13
CA SER A 134 -10.10 11.97 -17.48
C SER A 134 -11.15 11.59 -18.54
N ALA A 135 -11.75 10.41 -18.43
CA ALA A 135 -12.85 10.00 -19.30
C ALA A 135 -14.10 10.88 -19.12
N TRP A 136 -14.38 11.31 -17.89
CA TRP A 136 -15.48 12.23 -17.57
C TRP A 136 -15.26 13.61 -18.19
N LYS A 137 -14.04 14.17 -18.14
CA LYS A 137 -13.68 15.42 -18.83
C LYS A 137 -13.91 15.34 -20.34
N LEU A 138 -13.75 14.14 -20.92
CA LEU A 138 -14.02 13.86 -22.34
C LEU A 138 -15.48 13.52 -22.64
N SER A 139 -16.38 13.55 -21.65
CA SER A 139 -17.78 13.11 -21.77
C SER A 139 -17.94 11.66 -22.26
N LYS A 140 -16.97 10.80 -21.91
CA LYS A 140 -16.93 9.36 -22.24
C LYS A 140 -17.04 8.48 -20.98
N ASP A 141 -17.51 9.02 -19.88
CA ASP A 141 -17.71 8.28 -18.63
C ASP A 141 -18.90 7.32 -18.74
N THR A 142 -18.68 6.06 -18.41
CA THR A 142 -19.70 5.00 -18.43
C THR A 142 -19.83 4.35 -17.05
N ASN A 143 -20.96 3.68 -16.76
CA ASN A 143 -21.13 2.91 -15.52
C ASN A 143 -20.01 1.88 -15.33
N ASN A 144 -19.52 1.26 -16.41
CA ASN A 144 -18.43 0.30 -16.34
C ASN A 144 -17.13 0.95 -15.88
N LEU A 145 -16.78 2.13 -16.44
CA LEU A 145 -15.59 2.87 -16.02
C LEU A 145 -15.70 3.36 -14.58
N LEU A 146 -16.90 3.78 -14.15
CA LEU A 146 -17.17 4.17 -12.77
C LEU A 146 -16.98 2.99 -11.81
N TRP A 147 -17.46 1.80 -12.17
CA TRP A 147 -17.23 0.59 -11.37
C TRP A 147 -15.75 0.23 -11.27
N LEU A 148 -14.99 0.34 -12.37
CA LEU A 148 -13.55 0.10 -12.34
C LEU A 148 -12.81 1.11 -11.45
N ALA A 149 -13.23 2.38 -11.43
CA ALA A 149 -12.71 3.39 -10.51
C ALA A 149 -13.00 3.04 -9.04
N ILE A 150 -14.23 2.63 -8.74
CA ILE A 150 -14.64 2.15 -7.41
C ILE A 150 -13.76 0.98 -6.96
N VAL A 151 -13.55 -0.02 -7.84
CA VAL A 151 -12.71 -1.18 -7.56
C VAL A 151 -11.27 -0.75 -7.28
N GLY A 152 -10.71 0.18 -8.06
CA GLY A 152 -9.35 0.68 -7.88
C GLY A 152 -9.13 1.47 -6.58
N VAL A 153 -10.13 2.25 -6.13
CA VAL A 153 -10.08 2.94 -4.82
C VAL A 153 -10.22 1.92 -3.67
N THR A 154 -11.13 0.95 -3.83
CA THR A 154 -11.33 -0.12 -2.85
C THR A 154 -10.10 -1.02 -2.72
N ASP A 155 -9.39 -1.27 -3.82
CA ASP A 155 -8.12 -2.02 -3.84
C ASP A 155 -7.04 -1.37 -2.97
N GLN A 156 -6.84 -0.06 -3.12
CA GLN A 156 -5.88 0.68 -2.30
C GLN A 156 -6.20 0.59 -0.80
N PHE A 157 -7.49 0.64 -0.43
CA PHE A 157 -7.91 0.51 0.96
C PHE A 157 -7.74 -0.92 1.49
N VAL A 158 -8.23 -1.94 0.77
CA VAL A 158 -8.17 -3.35 1.20
C VAL A 158 -6.72 -3.86 1.34
N HIS A 159 -5.79 -3.33 0.55
CA HIS A 159 -4.37 -3.66 0.60
C HIS A 159 -3.54 -2.70 1.46
N PHE A 160 -4.17 -1.84 2.27
CA PHE A 160 -3.51 -0.94 3.22
C PHE A 160 -2.51 0.04 2.57
N LYS A 161 -2.78 0.44 1.31
CA LYS A 161 -2.00 1.45 0.59
C LYS A 161 -2.44 2.87 0.95
N THR A 162 -3.74 3.06 1.20
CA THR A 162 -4.33 4.35 1.58
C THR A 162 -5.04 4.22 2.92
N PRO A 163 -4.96 5.24 3.80
CA PRO A 163 -5.68 5.24 5.08
C PRO A 163 -7.17 5.42 4.86
N ARG A 164 -7.94 5.20 5.94
CA ARG A 164 -9.40 5.29 5.91
C ARG A 164 -9.89 6.68 5.48
N ASP A 165 -9.26 7.75 5.96
CA ASP A 165 -9.71 9.12 5.66
C ASP A 165 -9.65 9.43 4.16
N LYS A 166 -8.54 9.07 3.51
CA LYS A 166 -8.40 9.23 2.06
C LYS A 166 -9.40 8.37 1.29
N TYR A 167 -9.63 7.14 1.74
CA TYR A 167 -10.67 6.28 1.16
C TYR A 167 -12.06 6.93 1.26
N MET A 168 -12.39 7.51 2.40
CA MET A 168 -13.68 8.20 2.61
C MET A 168 -13.84 9.43 1.70
N GLU A 169 -12.79 10.24 1.53
CA GLU A 169 -12.77 11.37 0.58
C GLU A 169 -13.06 10.92 -0.86
N ASP A 170 -12.40 9.84 -1.30
CA ASP A 170 -12.57 9.28 -2.64
C ASP A 170 -13.96 8.65 -2.82
N VAL A 171 -14.48 7.98 -1.80
CA VAL A 171 -15.84 7.42 -1.78
C VAL A 171 -16.90 8.51 -1.92
N ILE A 172 -16.75 9.66 -1.23
CA ILE A 172 -17.68 10.80 -1.36
C ILE A 172 -17.68 11.33 -2.81
N THR A 173 -16.50 11.42 -3.42
CA THR A 173 -16.34 11.84 -4.82
C THR A 173 -17.04 10.86 -5.77
N LEU A 174 -16.80 9.56 -5.59
CA LEU A 174 -17.43 8.50 -6.37
C LEU A 174 -18.95 8.44 -6.17
N GLN A 175 -19.45 8.66 -4.96
CA GLN A 175 -20.88 8.69 -4.64
C GLN A 175 -21.62 9.78 -5.42
N SER A 176 -20.97 10.95 -5.57
CA SER A 176 -21.48 12.06 -6.39
C SER A 176 -21.61 11.64 -7.86
N HIS A 177 -20.63 10.90 -8.39
CA HIS A 177 -20.69 10.34 -9.75
C HIS A 177 -21.76 9.25 -9.92
N VAL A 178 -21.91 8.35 -8.94
CA VAL A 178 -22.97 7.32 -8.95
C VAL A 178 -24.35 7.97 -8.99
N SER A 179 -24.56 9.00 -8.17
CA SER A 179 -25.83 9.75 -8.12
C SER A 179 -26.14 10.39 -9.48
N ARG A 180 -25.14 11.01 -10.13
CA ARG A 180 -25.27 11.60 -11.47
C ARG A 180 -25.61 10.57 -12.54
N HIS A 181 -24.96 9.41 -12.54
CA HIS A 181 -25.22 8.34 -13.52
C HIS A 181 -26.59 7.70 -13.32
N ASN A 182 -27.01 7.52 -12.07
CA ASN A 182 -28.34 6.98 -11.76
C ASN A 182 -29.47 7.93 -12.19
N GLN A 183 -29.28 9.25 -12.09
CA GLN A 183 -30.25 10.23 -12.62
C GLN A 183 -30.35 10.17 -14.14
N ARG A 184 -29.23 10.08 -14.86
CA ARG A 184 -29.21 9.96 -16.34
C ARG A 184 -29.95 8.71 -16.84
N GLY A 185 -29.96 7.63 -16.06
CA GLY A 185 -30.67 6.40 -16.39
C GLY A 185 -32.18 6.44 -16.16
N SER A 186 -32.71 7.48 -15.50
CA SER A 186 -34.15 7.60 -15.19
C SER A 186 -34.98 8.22 -16.32
N ASP A 187 -34.33 8.88 -17.28
CA ASP A 187 -35.00 9.64 -18.35
C ASP A 187 -35.27 8.83 -19.63
N GLY A 188 -34.93 7.54 -19.66
CA GLY A 188 -35.12 6.66 -20.82
C GLY A 188 -35.61 5.27 -20.40
N GLU A 189 -36.53 4.71 -21.19
CA GLU A 189 -37.21 3.43 -20.94
C GLU A 189 -36.31 2.30 -20.40
N SER A 190 -36.88 1.57 -19.42
CA SER A 190 -36.42 0.29 -18.86
C SER A 190 -35.43 0.37 -17.68
N LEU A 191 -35.98 0.73 -16.50
CA LEU A 191 -35.38 0.52 -15.17
C LEU A 191 -34.99 -0.95 -14.85
N LEU A 192 -35.32 -1.88 -15.74
CA LEU A 192 -35.09 -3.33 -15.64
C LEU A 192 -34.44 -3.91 -16.92
N SER A 193 -33.73 -3.09 -17.71
CA SER A 193 -33.01 -3.61 -18.88
C SER A 193 -31.99 -4.67 -18.42
N ILE A 194 -32.14 -5.89 -18.95
CA ILE A 194 -31.34 -7.08 -18.57
C ILE A 194 -29.82 -6.85 -18.73
N ASN A 195 -29.43 -5.83 -19.50
CA ASN A 195 -28.04 -5.52 -19.84
C ASN A 195 -27.46 -4.29 -19.12
N CYS A 196 -28.19 -3.63 -18.21
CA CYS A 196 -27.66 -2.45 -17.52
C CYS A 196 -26.93 -2.81 -16.22
N LEU A 197 -25.68 -2.38 -16.11
CA LEU A 197 -24.94 -2.32 -14.85
C LEU A 197 -25.53 -1.22 -13.97
N ARG A 198 -26.05 -1.59 -12.78
CA ARG A 198 -26.50 -0.66 -11.76
C ARG A 198 -25.52 -0.63 -10.59
N ILE A 199 -25.22 0.57 -10.11
CA ILE A 199 -24.34 0.79 -8.96
C ILE A 199 -25.15 1.46 -7.86
N SER A 200 -25.11 0.91 -6.65
CA SER A 200 -25.67 1.51 -5.44
C SER A 200 -24.56 1.86 -4.46
N PHE A 201 -24.75 2.94 -3.71
CA PHE A 201 -23.94 3.28 -2.55
C PHE A 201 -24.66 2.79 -1.31
N GLU A 202 -23.99 1.98 -0.49
CA GLU A 202 -24.54 1.39 0.72
C GLU A 202 -23.47 1.32 1.82
N GLU A 203 -23.89 1.46 3.07
CA GLU A 203 -23.04 1.13 4.20
C GLU A 203 -23.08 -0.38 4.43
N GLU A 204 -21.98 -1.06 4.14
CA GLU A 204 -21.89 -2.51 4.20
C GLU A 204 -21.17 -3.00 5.45
N LEU A 205 -21.33 -4.29 5.74
CA LEU A 205 -20.52 -4.95 6.77
C LEU A 205 -19.06 -5.05 6.29
N HIS A 206 -18.13 -4.58 7.12
CA HIS A 206 -16.69 -4.69 6.91
C HIS A 206 -16.20 -6.11 7.21
N LEU A 207 -16.73 -7.08 6.47
CA LEU A 207 -16.47 -8.50 6.62
C LEU A 207 -16.05 -9.10 5.27
N ASN A 208 -14.98 -9.87 5.27
CA ASN A 208 -14.49 -10.53 4.06
C ASN A 208 -15.49 -11.57 3.56
N LEU A 209 -15.99 -11.41 2.33
CA LEU A 209 -16.77 -12.40 1.58
C LEU A 209 -18.05 -12.88 2.29
N TYR A 210 -18.63 -12.09 3.20
CA TYR A 210 -19.77 -12.54 4.02
C TYR A 210 -20.99 -12.93 3.21
N ARG A 211 -21.17 -12.37 2.01
CA ARG A 211 -22.27 -12.74 1.09
C ARG A 211 -22.07 -14.07 0.37
N HIS A 212 -20.82 -14.54 0.31
CA HIS A 212 -20.38 -15.71 -0.45
C HIS A 212 -19.93 -16.88 0.43
N TRP A 213 -20.01 -16.70 1.74
CA TRP A 213 -19.58 -17.70 2.71
C TRP A 213 -20.50 -17.71 3.93
N THR A 214 -20.06 -18.29 5.04
CA THR A 214 -20.81 -18.31 6.30
C THR A 214 -20.45 -17.05 7.09
N LEU A 215 -21.44 -16.48 7.79
CA LEU A 215 -21.23 -15.30 8.63
C LEU A 215 -20.14 -15.57 9.68
N PHE A 216 -20.15 -16.78 10.26
CA PHE A 216 -19.17 -17.19 11.27
C PHE A 216 -17.74 -17.16 10.73
N GLU A 217 -17.50 -17.73 9.55
CA GLU A 217 -16.16 -17.75 8.97
C GLU A 217 -15.72 -16.34 8.53
N SER A 218 -16.62 -15.53 7.97
CA SER A 218 -16.29 -14.15 7.61
C SER A 218 -15.86 -13.31 8.81
N ILE A 219 -16.51 -13.47 9.97
CA ILE A 219 -16.07 -12.82 11.21
C ILE A 219 -14.69 -13.31 11.65
N CYS A 220 -14.44 -14.63 11.59
CA CYS A 220 -13.16 -15.22 11.95
C CYS A 220 -11.99 -14.79 11.06
N HIS A 221 -12.25 -14.47 9.79
CA HIS A 221 -11.22 -14.14 8.80
C HIS A 221 -11.14 -12.65 8.44
N SER A 222 -11.88 -11.78 9.15
CA SER A 222 -11.79 -10.34 8.99
C SER A 222 -10.88 -9.76 10.08
N MET A 223 -9.78 -9.13 9.68
CA MET A 223 -8.66 -8.75 10.55
C MET A 223 -9.10 -7.92 11.77
N GLN A 224 -9.96 -6.93 11.58
CA GLN A 224 -10.36 -5.93 12.56
C GLN A 224 -11.11 -6.59 13.72
N ILE A 225 -12.13 -7.40 13.41
CA ILE A 225 -12.91 -8.12 14.42
C ILE A 225 -12.11 -9.27 15.01
N ALA A 226 -11.39 -10.02 14.16
CA ALA A 226 -10.56 -11.14 14.62
C ALA A 226 -9.52 -10.70 15.64
N CYS A 227 -8.88 -9.55 15.43
CA CYS A 227 -7.89 -8.99 16.34
C CYS A 227 -8.49 -8.48 17.65
N LYS A 228 -9.61 -7.73 17.60
CA LYS A 228 -10.27 -7.19 18.80
C LYS A 228 -10.91 -8.28 19.68
N LEU A 229 -11.46 -9.34 19.07
CA LEU A 229 -12.02 -10.48 19.80
C LEU A 229 -10.98 -11.57 20.11
N ARG A 230 -9.78 -11.50 19.52
CA ARG A 230 -8.69 -12.49 19.65
C ARG A 230 -9.14 -13.91 19.28
N LEU A 231 -9.71 -14.03 18.09
CA LEU A 231 -10.44 -15.23 17.63
C LEU A 231 -9.55 -16.48 17.43
N TRP A 232 -8.23 -16.34 17.38
CA TRP A 232 -7.30 -17.48 17.39
C TRP A 232 -7.23 -18.18 18.76
N THR A 233 -7.79 -17.58 19.82
CA THR A 233 -7.80 -18.18 21.17
C THR A 233 -9.13 -18.86 21.50
N LEU A 234 -9.10 -19.91 22.32
CA LEU A 234 -10.32 -20.56 22.84
C LEU A 234 -11.24 -19.59 23.59
N LYS A 235 -10.66 -18.60 24.29
CA LYS A 235 -11.42 -17.55 24.99
C LYS A 235 -12.11 -16.61 24.01
N GLY A 236 -11.41 -16.18 22.96
CA GLY A 236 -11.98 -15.36 21.89
C GLY A 236 -13.10 -16.09 21.15
N GLN A 237 -12.94 -17.38 20.87
CA GLN A 237 -13.98 -18.21 20.28
C GLN A 237 -15.23 -18.31 21.17
N LYS A 238 -15.08 -18.53 22.49
CA LYS A 238 -16.22 -18.48 23.42
C LYS A 238 -16.91 -17.12 23.42
N ARG A 239 -16.13 -16.05 23.44
CA ARG A 239 -16.64 -14.67 23.39
C ARG A 239 -17.39 -14.37 22.08
N LEU A 240 -16.97 -14.93 20.94
CA LEU A 240 -17.71 -14.85 19.69
C LEU A 240 -19.05 -15.59 19.77
N HIS A 241 -19.10 -16.77 20.38
CA HIS A 241 -20.37 -17.48 20.57
C HIS A 241 -21.33 -16.70 21.47
N GLU A 242 -20.82 -16.07 22.54
CA GLU A 242 -21.60 -15.15 23.38
C GLU A 242 -22.12 -13.96 22.56
N PHE A 243 -21.27 -13.34 21.74
CA PHE A 243 -21.65 -12.22 20.88
C PHE A 243 -22.78 -12.59 19.91
N LEU A 244 -22.67 -13.74 19.24
CA LEU A 244 -23.72 -14.25 18.35
C LEU A 244 -25.02 -14.58 19.11
N ALA A 245 -24.90 -15.13 20.32
CA ALA A 245 -26.06 -15.46 21.16
C ALA A 245 -26.80 -14.22 21.64
N GLU A 246 -26.09 -13.16 22.03
CA GLU A 246 -26.69 -11.89 22.46
C GLU A 246 -27.38 -11.16 21.33
N MET A 247 -26.83 -11.22 20.11
CA MET A 247 -27.51 -10.77 18.90
C MET A 247 -28.72 -11.65 18.53
N GLY A 248 -28.99 -12.75 19.25
CA GLY A 248 -30.09 -13.65 18.94
C GLY A 248 -29.95 -14.34 17.58
N LEU A 249 -28.72 -14.57 17.11
CA LEU A 249 -28.42 -15.29 15.88
C LEU A 249 -28.09 -16.75 16.20
N PRO A 250 -28.93 -17.72 15.79
CA PRO A 250 -28.64 -19.14 16.02
C PRO A 250 -27.32 -19.56 15.37
N ILE A 251 -26.47 -20.30 16.10
CA ILE A 251 -25.15 -20.72 15.57
C ILE A 251 -25.26 -21.56 14.29
N VAL A 252 -26.34 -22.33 14.15
CA VAL A 252 -26.64 -23.12 12.94
C VAL A 252 -26.83 -22.20 11.73
N GLN A 253 -27.55 -21.09 11.92
CA GLN A 253 -27.76 -20.07 10.88
C GLN A 253 -26.46 -19.34 10.54
N CYS A 254 -25.60 -19.06 11.53
CA CYS A 254 -24.30 -18.42 11.29
C CYS A 254 -23.28 -19.33 10.58
N LYS A 255 -23.44 -20.66 10.68
CA LYS A 255 -22.55 -21.66 10.09
C LYS A 255 -23.02 -22.22 8.75
N GLN A 256 -24.23 -21.87 8.29
CA GLN A 256 -24.63 -22.10 6.91
C GLN A 256 -24.24 -20.93 6.00
N GLN A 257 -24.36 -21.14 4.70
CA GLN A 257 -24.10 -20.09 3.71
C GLN A 257 -25.03 -18.89 3.97
N PHE A 258 -24.48 -17.68 3.96
CA PHE A 258 -25.24 -16.46 4.25
C PHE A 258 -26.40 -16.25 3.27
N SER A 259 -26.23 -16.67 2.01
CA SER A 259 -27.29 -16.67 1.01
C SER A 259 -28.47 -17.58 1.37
N ALA A 260 -28.23 -18.65 2.13
CA ALA A 260 -29.21 -19.62 2.61
C ALA A 260 -29.75 -19.30 4.03
N MET A 261 -29.24 -18.24 4.68
CA MET A 261 -29.75 -17.77 5.96
C MET A 261 -31.18 -17.25 5.83
N ASP A 262 -31.99 -17.42 6.89
CA ASP A 262 -33.36 -16.92 6.91
C ASP A 262 -33.39 -15.41 6.61
N MET A 263 -34.29 -15.00 5.70
CA MET A 263 -34.29 -13.65 5.15
C MET A 263 -34.43 -12.56 6.22
N SER A 264 -35.26 -12.79 7.25
CA SER A 264 -35.45 -11.87 8.38
C SER A 264 -34.17 -11.66 9.17
N LEU A 265 -33.47 -12.76 9.49
CA LEU A 265 -32.19 -12.68 10.19
C LEU A 265 -31.15 -11.97 9.33
N ARG A 266 -31.08 -12.31 8.04
CA ARG A 266 -30.11 -11.75 7.09
C ARG A 266 -30.21 -10.23 6.96
N SER A 267 -31.43 -9.69 6.90
CA SER A 267 -31.66 -8.24 6.85
C SER A 267 -31.30 -7.52 8.14
N GLU A 268 -31.36 -8.22 9.27
CA GLU A 268 -31.13 -7.62 10.59
C GLU A 268 -29.69 -7.74 11.08
N VAL A 269 -28.86 -8.62 10.50
CA VAL A 269 -27.46 -8.85 10.94
C VAL A 269 -26.69 -7.55 11.13
N LYS A 270 -26.78 -6.62 10.17
CA LYS A 270 -26.07 -5.34 10.25
C LYS A 270 -26.49 -4.52 11.48
N GLY A 271 -27.79 -4.30 11.66
CA GLY A 271 -28.32 -3.54 12.78
C GLY A 271 -27.97 -4.18 14.12
N ARG A 272 -28.17 -5.51 14.24
CA ARG A 272 -27.82 -6.24 15.45
C ARG A 272 -26.33 -6.20 15.77
N MET A 273 -25.44 -6.27 14.78
CA MET A 273 -24.00 -6.11 15.02
C MET A 273 -23.68 -4.71 15.57
N GLN A 274 -24.31 -3.66 15.04
CA GLN A 274 -24.12 -2.28 15.50
C GLN A 274 -24.64 -2.06 16.94
N ASP A 275 -25.76 -2.69 17.31
CA ASP A 275 -26.34 -2.55 18.65
C ASP A 275 -25.45 -3.16 19.75
N TYR A 276 -24.80 -4.29 19.45
CA TYR A 276 -24.01 -5.04 20.43
C TYR A 276 -22.48 -4.82 20.33
N MET A 277 -21.97 -4.13 19.30
CA MET A 277 -20.52 -3.98 19.07
C MET A 277 -19.77 -3.35 20.26
N ASN A 278 -20.34 -2.30 20.86
CA ASN A 278 -19.68 -1.52 21.92
C ASN A 278 -19.38 -2.37 23.16
N LYS A 279 -20.27 -3.30 23.52
CA LYS A 279 -20.08 -4.22 24.64
C LYS A 279 -18.87 -5.13 24.46
N TYR A 280 -18.48 -5.39 23.22
CA TYR A 280 -17.35 -6.24 22.86
C TYR A 280 -16.07 -5.45 22.54
N GLY A 281 -16.07 -4.13 22.72
CA GLY A 281 -14.92 -3.26 22.41
C GLY A 281 -14.72 -3.05 20.91
N LEU A 282 -15.73 -3.35 20.11
CA LEU A 282 -15.80 -3.08 18.68
C LEU A 282 -16.41 -1.70 18.48
N GLU A 283 -15.88 -0.96 17.52
CA GLU A 283 -16.36 0.38 17.15
C GLU A 283 -17.09 0.30 15.81
N ASN A 284 -17.88 1.34 15.49
CA ASN A 284 -18.64 1.37 14.24
C ASN A 284 -17.73 1.22 13.01
N GLN A 285 -16.52 1.76 13.08
CA GLN A 285 -15.53 1.66 12.01
C GLN A 285 -14.99 0.24 11.77
N ASP A 286 -15.03 -0.64 12.77
CA ASP A 286 -14.61 -2.04 12.62
C ASP A 286 -15.67 -2.90 11.93
N ILE A 287 -16.94 -2.47 12.00
CA ILE A 287 -18.11 -3.23 11.58
C ILE A 287 -18.70 -2.72 10.28
N VAL A 288 -18.68 -1.41 10.06
CA VAL A 288 -19.34 -0.77 8.92
C VAL A 288 -18.32 -0.04 8.05
N LEU A 289 -18.42 -0.28 6.76
CA LEU A 289 -17.65 0.40 5.72
C LEU A 289 -18.63 0.97 4.67
N PRO A 290 -18.67 2.30 4.48
CA PRO A 290 -19.34 2.91 3.34
C PRO A 290 -18.68 2.42 2.05
N SER A 291 -19.45 1.76 1.19
CA SER A 291 -18.94 1.11 -0.01
C SER A 291 -20.00 1.12 -1.12
N PHE A 292 -19.69 0.42 -2.21
CA PHE A 292 -20.56 0.32 -3.37
C PHE A 292 -20.85 -1.13 -3.71
N SER A 293 -22.05 -1.35 -4.22
CA SER A 293 -22.46 -2.64 -4.76
C SER A 293 -22.87 -2.50 -6.23
N MET A 294 -22.54 -3.53 -7.00
CA MET A 294 -22.89 -3.69 -8.40
C MET A 294 -23.97 -4.75 -8.53
N GLN A 295 -24.99 -4.46 -9.32
CA GLN A 295 -25.97 -5.44 -9.79
C GLN A 295 -25.97 -5.49 -11.32
N PHE A 296 -25.81 -6.69 -11.87
CA PHE A 296 -25.91 -6.96 -13.30
C PHE A 296 -27.15 -7.81 -13.60
N GLY A 297 -28.21 -7.16 -14.10
CA GLY A 297 -29.50 -7.80 -14.35
C GLY A 297 -30.08 -8.47 -13.09
N TYR A 298 -30.58 -9.70 -13.23
CA TYR A 298 -31.12 -10.51 -12.12
C TYR A 298 -30.06 -11.34 -11.37
N ARG A 299 -28.76 -11.16 -11.68
CA ARG A 299 -27.68 -11.89 -11.02
C ARG A 299 -27.40 -11.32 -9.62
N ASN A 300 -26.62 -12.09 -8.86
CA ASN A 300 -26.18 -11.74 -7.52
C ASN A 300 -25.53 -10.35 -7.47
N ILE A 301 -25.84 -9.62 -6.39
CA ILE A 301 -25.20 -8.35 -6.04
C ILE A 301 -23.75 -8.65 -5.65
N LEU A 302 -22.81 -7.88 -6.19
CA LEU A 302 -21.39 -7.98 -5.90
C LEU A 302 -20.91 -6.69 -5.24
N CYS A 303 -20.30 -6.83 -4.06
CA CYS A 303 -19.67 -5.73 -3.34
C CYS A 303 -18.31 -5.39 -3.94
N ALA A 304 -17.89 -4.13 -3.85
CA ALA A 304 -16.58 -3.71 -4.34
C ALA A 304 -15.43 -4.48 -3.65
N THR A 305 -15.52 -4.66 -2.32
CA THR A 305 -14.53 -5.42 -1.54
C THR A 305 -14.43 -6.87 -2.00
N ASP A 306 -15.57 -7.54 -2.19
CA ASP A 306 -15.60 -8.94 -2.65
C ASP A 306 -15.01 -9.08 -4.06
N TYR A 307 -15.27 -8.10 -4.93
CA TYR A 307 -14.71 -8.04 -6.28
C TYR A 307 -13.18 -7.90 -6.24
N VAL A 308 -12.66 -6.99 -5.41
CA VAL A 308 -11.21 -6.82 -5.19
C VAL A 308 -10.57 -8.09 -4.65
N LEU A 309 -11.16 -8.70 -3.63
CA LEU A 309 -10.66 -9.95 -3.04
C LEU A 309 -10.62 -11.08 -4.07
N ALA A 310 -11.65 -11.19 -4.92
CA ALA A 310 -11.68 -12.16 -6.01
C ALA A 310 -10.58 -11.88 -7.05
N CYS A 311 -10.39 -10.62 -7.47
CA CYS A 311 -9.31 -10.24 -8.39
C CYS A 311 -7.92 -10.56 -7.79
N ALA A 312 -7.67 -10.18 -6.54
CA ALA A 312 -6.42 -10.47 -5.85
C ALA A 312 -6.15 -11.99 -5.77
N ALA A 313 -7.20 -12.77 -5.47
CA ALA A 313 -7.12 -14.22 -5.42
C ALA A 313 -6.80 -14.83 -6.80
N THR A 314 -7.32 -14.27 -7.90
CA THR A 314 -6.96 -14.74 -9.26
C THR A 314 -5.51 -14.41 -9.66
N LEU A 315 -4.95 -13.31 -9.14
CA LEU A 315 -3.59 -12.88 -9.46
C LEU A 315 -2.53 -13.64 -8.63
N GLU A 316 -2.77 -13.83 -7.33
CA GLU A 316 -1.75 -14.36 -6.42
C GLU A 316 -1.98 -15.81 -5.96
N SER A 317 -3.24 -16.24 -5.73
CA SER A 317 -3.72 -17.62 -5.50
C SER A 317 -5.09 -17.64 -4.82
N MET A 318 -5.90 -18.67 -5.09
CA MET A 318 -7.34 -18.75 -4.80
C MET A 318 -7.72 -18.98 -3.32
N LEU A 319 -6.78 -19.28 -2.41
CA LEU A 319 -7.07 -19.78 -1.05
C LEU A 319 -6.30 -19.04 0.08
N GLN A 320 -6.40 -17.72 0.12
CA GLN A 320 -5.51 -16.90 0.95
C GLN A 320 -5.97 -16.72 2.42
N LEU A 321 -7.27 -16.56 2.69
CA LEU A 321 -7.74 -16.05 3.99
C LEU A 321 -7.56 -17.03 5.16
N ARG A 322 -7.91 -18.31 4.96
CA ARG A 322 -7.75 -19.36 6.00
C ARG A 322 -6.29 -19.58 6.35
N SER A 323 -5.45 -19.75 5.34
CA SER A 323 -4.02 -19.96 5.51
C SER A 323 -3.35 -18.75 6.17
N LEU A 324 -3.79 -17.52 5.84
CA LEU A 324 -3.30 -16.30 6.49
C LEU A 324 -3.63 -16.30 7.99
N VAL A 325 -4.89 -16.55 8.38
CA VAL A 325 -5.27 -16.57 9.81
C VAL A 325 -4.55 -17.70 10.55
N ALA A 326 -4.43 -18.89 9.93
CA ALA A 326 -3.71 -20.01 10.50
C ALA A 326 -2.22 -19.67 10.71
N GLN A 327 -1.58 -18.98 9.76
CA GLN A 327 -0.20 -18.53 9.87
C GLN A 327 -0.02 -17.51 11.00
N VAL A 328 -0.92 -16.52 11.10
CA VAL A 328 -0.89 -15.52 12.19
C VAL A 328 -1.04 -16.22 13.55
N GLN A 329 -1.99 -17.14 13.68
CA GLN A 329 -2.16 -17.93 14.89
C GLN A 329 -0.88 -18.71 15.22
N SER A 330 -0.31 -19.40 14.23
CA SER A 330 0.93 -20.17 14.37
C SER A 330 2.08 -19.30 14.90
N SER A 331 2.27 -18.11 14.32
CA SER A 331 3.32 -17.17 14.73
C SER A 331 3.10 -16.59 16.13
N LEU A 332 1.85 -16.42 16.58
CA LEU A 332 1.53 -16.00 17.94
C LEU A 332 1.73 -17.13 18.95
N ASP A 333 1.21 -18.33 18.67
CA ASP A 333 1.28 -19.49 19.57
C ASP A 333 2.73 -19.92 19.81
N MET A 334 3.56 -19.89 18.76
CA MET A 334 4.99 -20.18 18.84
C MET A 334 5.85 -18.99 19.33
N HIS A 335 5.24 -17.83 19.64
CA HIS A 335 5.96 -16.63 20.09
C HIS A 335 7.10 -16.21 19.15
N GLN A 336 6.88 -16.30 17.84
CA GLN A 336 7.89 -16.02 16.80
C GLN A 336 8.15 -14.53 16.57
N ILE A 337 7.30 -13.65 17.12
CA ILE A 337 7.39 -12.21 16.95
C ILE A 337 8.34 -11.66 18.02
N ILE A 338 9.50 -11.18 17.58
CA ILE A 338 10.58 -10.76 18.45
C ILE A 338 10.80 -9.26 18.30
N SER A 339 11.08 -8.56 19.40
CA SER A 339 11.50 -7.16 19.37
C SER A 339 13.01 -7.07 19.23
N ALA A 340 13.48 -6.40 18.17
CA ALA A 340 14.90 -6.10 17.96
C ALA A 340 15.37 -4.82 18.68
N GLY A 341 14.47 -4.14 19.39
CA GLY A 341 14.68 -2.78 19.91
C GLY A 341 13.85 -1.78 19.09
N PRO A 342 14.37 -1.30 17.93
CA PRO A 342 13.69 -0.26 17.14
C PRO A 342 12.52 -0.77 16.31
N PHE A 343 12.41 -2.08 16.05
CA PHE A 343 11.29 -2.70 15.32
C PHE A 343 11.01 -4.13 15.81
N LEU A 344 9.82 -4.64 15.46
CA LEU A 344 9.45 -6.03 15.61
C LEU A 344 9.84 -6.81 14.35
N TYR A 345 10.20 -8.08 14.47
CA TYR A 345 10.40 -8.94 13.31
C TYR A 345 9.83 -10.34 13.48
N VAL A 346 9.49 -10.96 12.36
CA VAL A 346 8.97 -12.34 12.29
C VAL A 346 9.30 -12.97 10.95
N PHE A 347 9.58 -14.28 10.94
CA PHE A 347 9.86 -15.03 9.72
C PHE A 347 8.95 -16.24 9.61
N VAL A 348 8.36 -16.43 8.43
CA VAL A 348 7.67 -17.67 8.08
C VAL A 348 8.71 -18.77 7.91
N GLN A 349 8.50 -19.92 8.56
CA GLN A 349 9.45 -21.04 8.51
C GLN A 349 9.34 -21.82 7.20
N GLU A 350 10.47 -22.38 6.74
CA GLU A 350 10.60 -23.07 5.43
C GLU A 350 9.82 -24.39 5.31
N GLY A 351 9.18 -24.87 6.38
CA GLY A 351 8.33 -26.06 6.39
C GLY A 351 6.85 -25.77 6.62
N THR A 352 6.45 -24.51 6.76
CA THR A 352 5.05 -24.20 7.01
C THR A 352 4.22 -24.52 5.77
N ALA A 353 3.07 -25.18 5.98
CA ALA A 353 2.07 -25.35 4.92
C ALA A 353 1.78 -23.98 4.31
N ASP A 354 1.57 -23.93 2.99
CA ASP A 354 1.18 -22.70 2.30
C ASP A 354 2.24 -21.58 2.25
N SER A 355 3.49 -21.85 2.69
CA SER A 355 4.59 -20.87 2.72
C SER A 355 4.84 -20.16 1.38
N ARG A 356 4.65 -20.88 0.26
CA ARG A 356 4.78 -20.37 -1.11
C ARG A 356 3.76 -19.27 -1.48
N PHE A 357 2.62 -19.22 -0.79
CA PHE A 357 1.62 -18.19 -1.05
C PHE A 357 2.01 -16.86 -0.40
N PHE A 358 2.75 -16.90 0.71
CA PHE A 358 3.19 -15.71 1.42
C PHE A 358 4.38 -15.01 0.77
N SER A 359 4.99 -15.58 -0.27
CA SER A 359 6.07 -14.96 -1.03
C SER A 359 5.60 -13.87 -2.01
N ARG A 360 4.29 -13.79 -2.27
CA ARG A 360 3.71 -12.80 -3.20
C ARG A 360 3.43 -11.47 -2.49
N PRO A 361 3.60 -10.30 -3.16
CA PRO A 361 3.50 -9.00 -2.52
C PRO A 361 2.20 -8.71 -1.75
N LEU A 362 1.01 -8.90 -2.35
CA LEU A 362 -0.26 -8.58 -1.68
C LEU A 362 -0.52 -9.51 -0.49
N SER A 363 -0.13 -10.78 -0.64
CA SER A 363 -0.16 -11.79 0.43
C SER A 363 0.75 -11.42 1.59
N LEU A 364 1.96 -10.97 1.28
CA LEU A 364 2.97 -10.58 2.26
C LEU A 364 2.54 -9.32 3.02
N ILE A 365 1.98 -8.32 2.32
CA ILE A 365 1.40 -7.10 2.92
C ILE A 365 0.27 -7.46 3.89
N ARG A 366 -0.69 -8.27 3.46
CA ARG A 366 -1.83 -8.69 4.30
C ARG A 366 -1.37 -9.47 5.51
N LEU A 367 -0.43 -10.41 5.34
CA LEU A 367 0.12 -11.21 6.44
C LEU A 367 0.84 -10.33 7.45
N ALA A 368 1.69 -9.40 7.01
CA ALA A 368 2.41 -8.48 7.89
C ALA A 368 1.46 -7.60 8.69
N ARG A 369 0.47 -6.99 8.03
CA ARG A 369 -0.51 -6.11 8.69
C ARG A 369 -1.37 -6.85 9.70
N PHE A 370 -1.88 -8.03 9.35
CA PHE A 370 -2.64 -8.87 10.28
C PHE A 370 -1.75 -9.26 11.47
N THR A 371 -0.54 -9.75 11.20
CA THR A 371 0.39 -10.19 12.26
C THR A 371 0.71 -9.08 13.25
N LEU A 372 0.98 -7.86 12.78
CA LEU A 372 1.23 -6.70 13.64
C LEU A 372 0.00 -6.37 14.51
N GLN A 373 -1.19 -6.26 13.89
CA GLN A 373 -2.41 -5.95 14.63
C GLN A 373 -2.77 -7.03 15.65
N ALA A 374 -2.56 -8.30 15.30
CA ALA A 374 -2.82 -9.43 16.18
C ALA A 374 -1.83 -9.50 17.35
N HIS A 375 -0.55 -9.20 17.09
CA HIS A 375 0.46 -9.11 18.15
C HIS A 375 0.13 -7.99 19.13
N CYS A 376 -0.16 -6.79 18.62
CA CYS A 376 -0.54 -5.63 19.41
C CYS A 376 -1.80 -5.88 20.24
N SER A 377 -2.75 -6.67 19.73
CA SER A 377 -3.96 -6.99 20.47
C SER A 377 -3.72 -7.94 21.65
N VAL A 378 -2.65 -8.75 21.64
CA VAL A 378 -2.35 -9.77 22.67
C VAL A 378 -1.25 -9.32 23.64
N THR A 379 -0.24 -8.61 23.14
CA THR A 379 0.92 -8.22 23.93
C THR A 379 0.56 -7.28 25.08
N ARG A 380 1.28 -7.42 26.19
CA ARG A 380 1.17 -6.51 27.35
C ARG A 380 2.02 -5.25 27.16
N ASN A 381 2.99 -5.29 26.24
CA ASN A 381 3.88 -4.17 26.00
C ASN A 381 3.20 -3.15 25.09
N LYS A 382 2.70 -2.05 25.67
CA LYS A 382 2.06 -0.98 24.90
C LYS A 382 2.97 -0.34 23.86
N LYS A 383 4.30 -0.38 24.04
CA LYS A 383 5.26 0.13 23.04
C LYS A 383 5.17 -0.63 21.72
N ALA A 384 4.62 -1.84 21.67
CA ALA A 384 4.47 -2.59 20.43
C ALA A 384 3.61 -1.85 19.38
N TYR A 385 2.67 -0.99 19.80
CA TYR A 385 1.84 -0.21 18.89
C TYR A 385 2.62 0.86 18.11
N SER A 386 3.67 1.39 18.72
CA SER A 386 4.56 2.40 18.12
C SER A 386 5.77 1.78 17.42
N LEU A 387 5.89 0.45 17.40
CA LEU A 387 6.99 -0.24 16.73
C LEU A 387 6.55 -0.71 15.34
N PRO A 388 7.39 -0.52 14.31
CA PRO A 388 7.16 -1.10 13.01
C PRO A 388 7.36 -2.63 13.02
N LEU A 389 6.93 -3.32 11.95
CA LEU A 389 7.17 -4.74 11.76
C LEU A 389 7.94 -5.02 10.47
N VAL A 390 8.99 -5.84 10.56
CA VAL A 390 9.66 -6.46 9.42
C VAL A 390 9.26 -7.94 9.36
N LEU A 391 8.65 -8.37 8.25
CA LEU A 391 8.24 -9.75 8.06
C LEU A 391 8.97 -10.36 6.87
N GLY A 392 9.52 -11.56 7.04
CA GLY A 392 10.13 -12.32 5.95
C GLY A 392 9.39 -13.62 5.64
N ALA A 393 9.30 -13.96 4.36
CA ALA A 393 8.77 -15.23 3.88
C ALA A 393 9.74 -15.88 2.87
N PRO A 394 9.89 -17.21 2.85
CA PRO A 394 10.73 -17.90 1.87
C PRO A 394 10.17 -17.68 0.47
N LEU A 395 11.04 -17.35 -0.50
CA LEU A 395 10.66 -17.14 -1.91
C LEU A 395 11.02 -18.36 -2.75
N SER A 396 12.29 -18.76 -2.72
CA SER A 396 12.78 -19.97 -3.39
C SER A 396 13.70 -20.74 -2.46
N LEU A 397 13.34 -21.99 -2.17
CA LEU A 397 14.17 -22.90 -1.38
C LEU A 397 15.42 -23.34 -2.16
N GLU A 398 15.34 -23.39 -3.50
CA GLU A 398 16.44 -23.82 -4.36
C GLU A 398 17.54 -22.75 -4.45
N GLU A 399 17.14 -21.48 -4.50
CA GLU A 399 18.07 -20.35 -4.57
C GLU A 399 18.45 -19.79 -3.18
N GLY A 400 17.81 -20.29 -2.11
CA GLY A 400 18.00 -19.79 -0.75
C GLY A 400 17.59 -18.32 -0.60
N THR A 401 16.53 -17.90 -1.28
CA THR A 401 16.04 -16.51 -1.30
C THR A 401 14.77 -16.34 -0.48
N CYS A 402 14.63 -15.17 0.14
CA CYS A 402 13.43 -14.76 0.87
C CYS A 402 12.96 -13.37 0.43
N SER A 403 11.66 -13.14 0.54
CA SER A 403 11.03 -11.84 0.37
C SER A 403 10.82 -11.23 1.75
N ILE A 404 11.18 -9.95 1.90
CA ILE A 404 11.09 -9.21 3.15
C ILE A 404 10.24 -7.98 2.91
N ILE A 405 9.30 -7.73 3.82
CA ILE A 405 8.48 -6.53 3.86
C ILE A 405 8.73 -5.76 5.16
N GLY A 406 8.79 -4.43 5.04
CA GLY A 406 8.70 -3.51 6.18
C GLY A 406 7.37 -2.77 6.17
N ILE A 407 6.62 -2.84 7.27
CA ILE A 407 5.37 -2.08 7.45
C ILE A 407 5.48 -1.10 8.63
N PRO A 408 4.90 0.10 8.51
CA PRO A 408 4.93 1.09 9.59
C PRO A 408 4.13 0.62 10.82
N PRO A 409 4.34 1.25 11.99
CA PRO A 409 3.56 0.99 13.20
C PRO A 409 2.06 1.22 13.01
N LEU A 410 1.26 0.82 14.00
CA LEU A 410 -0.18 1.09 14.02
C LEU A 410 -0.51 2.46 14.60
N ASP A 411 0.30 2.92 15.57
CA ASP A 411 0.15 4.20 16.25
C ASP A 411 1.11 5.21 15.60
N THR A 412 0.69 5.78 14.48
CA THR A 412 1.45 6.81 13.74
C THR A 412 0.56 7.99 13.44
N ASP A 413 1.08 9.20 13.66
CA ASP A 413 0.40 10.47 13.32
C ASP A 413 0.10 10.60 11.81
N ASP A 414 0.79 9.83 10.96
CA ASP A 414 0.58 9.78 9.52
C ASP A 414 0.62 8.32 9.02
N GLU A 415 -0.54 7.64 9.05
CA GLU A 415 -0.75 6.26 8.58
C GLU A 415 -0.35 6.06 7.10
N ARG A 416 -0.09 7.14 6.35
CA ARG A 416 0.21 7.11 4.90
C ARG A 416 1.66 6.76 4.60
N LYS A 417 2.57 6.90 5.58
CA LYS A 417 4.02 6.93 5.31
C LYS A 417 4.74 5.68 5.77
N ASN A 418 5.58 5.14 4.88
CA ASN A 418 6.45 3.99 5.14
C ASN A 418 7.92 4.37 4.91
N PHE A 419 8.73 4.34 5.97
CA PHE A 419 10.15 4.67 5.91
C PHE A 419 11.04 3.48 5.47
N PHE A 420 10.49 2.26 5.43
CA PHE A 420 11.30 1.08 5.14
C PHE A 420 11.86 1.03 3.74
N GLY A 421 11.23 1.72 2.77
CA GLY A 421 11.79 1.83 1.42
C GLY A 421 13.22 2.37 1.44
N LYS A 422 13.41 3.56 2.02
CA LYS A 422 14.74 4.18 2.11
C LYS A 422 15.66 3.48 3.12
N ALA A 423 15.11 2.98 4.23
CA ALA A 423 15.91 2.26 5.23
C ALA A 423 16.49 0.95 4.67
N PHE A 424 15.72 0.22 3.86
CA PHE A 424 16.19 -1.01 3.22
C PHE A 424 17.25 -0.73 2.15
N GLU A 425 17.09 0.33 1.37
CA GLU A 425 18.07 0.78 0.39
C GLU A 425 19.42 1.08 1.07
N GLN A 426 19.43 1.91 2.11
CA GLN A 426 20.66 2.26 2.83
C GLN A 426 21.28 1.06 3.58
N ALA A 427 20.47 0.16 4.14
CA ALA A 427 20.96 -1.06 4.76
C ALA A 427 21.60 -2.02 3.74
N ALA A 428 21.05 -2.10 2.52
CA ALA A 428 21.64 -2.90 1.44
C ALA A 428 22.97 -2.32 0.94
N GLU A 429 23.05 -0.99 0.79
CA GLU A 429 24.28 -0.30 0.38
C GLU A 429 25.40 -0.47 1.40
N SER A 430 25.11 -0.26 2.69
CA SER A 430 26.11 -0.37 3.76
C SER A 430 26.70 -1.78 3.92
N THR A 431 25.94 -2.81 3.51
CA THR A 431 26.34 -4.21 3.60
C THR A 431 26.90 -4.78 2.30
N ASN A 432 26.97 -3.98 1.22
CA ASN A 432 27.31 -4.41 -0.14
C ASN A 432 26.50 -5.63 -0.60
N MET A 433 25.23 -5.72 -0.16
CA MET A 433 24.36 -6.84 -0.47
C MET A 433 23.69 -6.65 -1.82
N THR A 434 23.52 -7.74 -2.56
CA THR A 434 22.66 -7.77 -3.75
C THR A 434 21.19 -7.94 -3.35
N ALA A 435 20.66 -6.97 -2.61
CA ALA A 435 19.22 -6.89 -2.39
C ALA A 435 18.56 -6.50 -3.72
N LYS A 436 17.61 -7.30 -4.19
CA LYS A 436 16.88 -7.00 -5.42
C LYS A 436 15.53 -6.37 -5.07
N CYS A 437 15.35 -5.13 -5.50
CA CYS A 437 14.04 -4.48 -5.54
C CYS A 437 13.35 -4.87 -6.87
N ASN A 438 12.83 -6.08 -6.96
CA ASN A 438 12.16 -6.57 -8.18
C ASN A 438 10.73 -6.00 -8.35
N GLY A 439 10.14 -5.49 -7.26
CA GLY A 439 8.82 -4.87 -7.26
C GLY A 439 8.89 -3.35 -7.34
N PHE A 440 7.75 -2.71 -7.66
CA PHE A 440 7.62 -1.25 -7.62
C PHE A 440 7.50 -0.68 -6.20
N ASP A 441 7.16 -1.54 -5.24
CA ASP A 441 7.06 -1.21 -3.81
C ASP A 441 8.43 -1.35 -3.14
N SER A 442 9.13 -0.23 -2.89
CA SER A 442 10.50 -0.23 -2.34
C SER A 442 10.61 -0.79 -0.92
N PHE A 443 9.51 -0.85 -0.17
CA PHE A 443 9.45 -1.46 1.16
C PHE A 443 9.31 -3.00 1.11
N ILE A 444 9.39 -3.60 -0.09
CA ILE A 444 9.47 -5.05 -0.31
C ILE A 444 10.75 -5.35 -1.08
N ILE A 445 11.63 -6.16 -0.48
CA ILE A 445 12.91 -6.53 -1.09
C ILE A 445 13.07 -8.05 -1.12
N GLU A 446 13.85 -8.53 -2.08
CA GLU A 446 14.30 -9.92 -2.13
C GLU A 446 15.78 -10.00 -1.73
N MET A 447 16.11 -10.96 -0.87
CA MET A 447 17.50 -11.20 -0.46
C MET A 447 17.80 -12.68 -0.25
N ARG A 448 19.09 -13.01 -0.19
CA ARG A 448 19.55 -14.34 0.20
C ARG A 448 19.45 -14.52 1.71
N ILE A 449 19.07 -15.71 2.15
CA ILE A 449 18.88 -16.04 3.57
C ILE A 449 20.20 -15.94 4.34
N GLU A 450 21.33 -16.21 3.68
CA GLU A 450 22.68 -16.10 4.25
C GLU A 450 23.03 -14.67 4.68
N ASP A 451 22.57 -13.68 3.91
CA ASP A 451 22.90 -12.27 4.16
C ASP A 451 21.98 -11.60 5.20
N ARG A 452 20.92 -12.30 5.59
CA ARG A 452 19.90 -11.79 6.53
C ARG A 452 20.48 -11.24 7.83
N SER A 453 21.44 -11.93 8.45
CA SER A 453 22.00 -11.46 9.74
C SER A 453 22.67 -10.09 9.59
N LYS A 454 23.52 -9.95 8.58
CA LYS A 454 24.26 -8.71 8.31
C LYS A 454 23.30 -7.55 8.00
N PHE A 455 22.28 -7.83 7.19
CA PHE A 455 21.25 -6.85 6.86
C PHE A 455 20.50 -6.36 8.10
N PHE A 456 20.08 -7.27 8.97
CA PHE A 456 19.35 -6.92 10.19
C PHE A 456 20.21 -6.16 11.19
N ASP A 457 21.48 -6.54 11.34
CA ASP A 457 22.41 -5.81 12.21
C ASP A 457 22.62 -4.36 11.71
N ALA A 458 22.77 -4.18 10.39
CA ALA A 458 22.85 -2.85 9.79
C ALA A 458 21.56 -2.06 9.99
N LEU A 459 20.40 -2.67 9.72
CA LEU A 459 19.09 -2.03 9.87
C LEU A 459 18.82 -1.64 11.34
N ILE A 460 19.21 -2.46 12.31
CA ILE A 460 19.10 -2.14 13.74
C ILE A 460 19.99 -0.96 14.09
N SER A 461 21.25 -0.96 13.65
CA SER A 461 22.20 0.13 13.91
C SER A 461 21.74 1.46 13.30
N MET A 462 20.98 1.42 12.21
CA MET A 462 20.46 2.61 11.53
C MET A 462 19.22 3.21 12.20
N LEU A 463 18.43 2.37 12.87
CA LEU A 463 17.16 2.76 13.48
C LEU A 463 17.26 3.01 15.00
N GLN A 464 18.42 2.73 15.60
CA GLN A 464 18.79 3.14 16.96
C GLN A 464 19.22 4.60 16.98
#